data_AF-A0A151JUR0-F1
#
_entry.id   AF-A0A151JUR0-F1
#
_cell.length_a   1.000
_cell.length_b   1.000
_cell.length_c   1.000
_cell.angle_alpha   90.00
_cell.angle_beta   90.00
_cell.angle_gamma   90.00
#
_symmetry.space_group_name_H-M   'P 1'
#
loop_
_entity.id
_entity.type
_entity.pdbx_description
1 polymer ?
#
loop_
_entity_poly.entity_id
_entity_poly.type
_entity_poly.pdbx_seq_one_letter_code
_entity_poly.pdbx_strand_id
1 'polypeptide(L)'
;MFQILIFLIIFLSVTFSIHIVIKFLFKYYFLLCRIINQYDFLKELKLCLHELSLVDDTMEAIGLPKKYQRLRKWIIRITIGYIVYMFYRFAAHVLQFKFFYQTNINFDFICLMFSLYYPSFVHIACTVIWGTILGYVSFKFYQVNDRLHGLYSDLFENNADYRRQNRSNLVCQRITEAEDRKQYIWIIM
;
A
#
# COMPACT_ATOMS: atom_id res chain seq x y z
N MET A 1 -34.19 44.53 34.23
CA MET A 1 -33.91 43.10 34.52
C MET A 1 -34.39 42.17 33.40
N PHE A 2 -35.66 42.26 32.96
CA PHE A 2 -36.22 41.38 31.92
C PHE A 2 -35.52 41.44 30.54
N GLN A 3 -35.17 42.64 30.04
CA GLN A 3 -34.47 42.80 28.76
C GLN A 3 -33.07 42.16 28.75
N ILE A 4 -32.35 42.21 29.88
CA ILE A 4 -31.01 41.62 30.00
C ILE A 4 -31.10 40.09 29.93
N LEU A 5 -32.13 39.50 30.54
CA LEU A 5 -32.37 38.06 30.50
C LEU A 5 -32.66 37.56 29.07
N ILE A 6 -33.50 38.29 28.33
CA ILE A 6 -33.83 37.97 26.93
C ILE A 6 -32.58 38.03 26.04
N PHE A 7 -31.76 39.07 26.22
CA PHE A 7 -30.51 39.23 25.47
C PHE A 7 -29.52 38.09 25.74
N LEU A 8 -29.38 37.67 27.01
CA LEU A 8 -28.50 36.57 27.40
C LEU A 8 -28.94 35.23 26.78
N ILE A 9 -30.26 34.96 26.76
CA ILE A 9 -30.82 33.73 26.18
C ILE A 9 -30.57 33.66 24.67
N ILE A 10 -30.76 34.77 23.95
CA ILE A 10 -30.50 34.84 22.50
C ILE A 10 -29.01 34.63 22.22
N PHE A 11 -28.13 35.28 22.98
CA PHE A 11 -26.68 35.14 22.82
C PHE A 11 -26.20 33.70 23.06
N LEU A 12 -26.69 33.03 24.11
CA LEU A 12 -26.40 31.62 24.39
C LEU A 12 -26.94 30.67 23.30
N SER A 13 -28.14 30.94 22.77
CA SER A 13 -28.73 30.14 21.68
C SER A 13 -27.93 30.25 20.37
N VAL A 14 -27.49 31.46 20.02
CA VAL A 14 -26.70 31.73 18.82
C VAL A 14 -25.31 31.10 18.93
N THR A 15 -24.62 31.28 20.05
CA THR A 15 -23.30 30.68 20.29
C THR A 15 -23.34 29.16 20.27
N PHE A 16 -24.38 28.55 20.87
CA PHE A 16 -24.59 27.11 20.82
C PHE A 16 -24.82 26.60 19.38
N SER A 17 -25.66 27.29 18.60
CA SER A 17 -25.89 26.96 17.18
C SER A 17 -24.62 27.08 16.34
N ILE A 18 -23.84 28.14 16.52
CA ILE A 18 -22.56 28.34 15.80
C ILE A 18 -21.60 27.20 16.13
N HIS A 19 -21.50 26.79 17.39
CA HIS A 19 -20.62 25.70 17.79
C HIS A 19 -21.01 24.35 17.17
N ILE A 20 -22.32 24.08 17.05
CA ILE A 20 -22.84 22.91 16.34
C ILE A 20 -22.46 22.97 14.85
N VAL A 21 -22.71 24.10 14.19
CA VAL A 21 -22.39 24.27 12.76
C VAL A 21 -20.89 24.10 12.49
N ILE A 22 -20.03 24.67 13.33
CA ILE A 22 -18.56 24.52 13.22
C ILE A 22 -18.16 23.05 13.37
N LYS A 23 -18.73 22.31 14.34
CA LYS A 23 -18.47 20.88 14.49
C LYS A 23 -18.91 20.07 13.27
N PHE A 24 -20.06 20.40 12.67
CA PHE A 24 -20.52 19.77 11.44
C PHE A 24 -19.61 20.08 10.25
N LEU A 25 -19.21 21.33 10.07
CA LEU A 25 -18.30 21.75 8.99
C LEU A 25 -16.94 21.09 9.11
N PHE A 26 -16.37 21.02 10.32
CA PHE A 26 -15.09 20.36 10.55
C PHE A 26 -15.15 18.86 10.27
N LYS A 27 -16.26 18.20 10.67
CA LYS A 27 -16.51 16.77 10.38
C LYS A 27 -16.65 16.51 8.88
N TYR A 28 -17.35 17.39 8.16
CA TYR A 28 -17.52 17.29 6.71
C TYR A 28 -16.21 17.51 5.96
N TYR A 29 -15.45 18.55 6.32
CA TYR A 29 -14.13 18.84 5.75
C TYR A 29 -13.16 17.65 5.94
N PHE A 30 -13.12 17.08 7.15
CA PHE A 30 -12.28 15.92 7.43
C PHE A 30 -12.69 14.66 6.65
N LEU A 31 -13.99 14.46 6.45
CA LEU A 31 -14.51 13.39 5.61
C LEU A 31 -14.08 13.57 4.15
N LEU A 32 -14.15 14.81 3.65
CA LEU A 32 -13.75 15.18 2.28
C LEU A 32 -12.25 14.98 2.06
N CYS A 33 -11.39 15.48 2.96
CA CYS A 33 -9.94 15.24 2.90
C CYS A 33 -9.61 13.74 2.86
N ARG A 34 -10.37 12.91 3.58
CA ARG A 34 -10.16 11.45 3.58
C ARG A 34 -10.59 10.76 2.30
N ILE A 35 -11.68 11.22 1.69
CA ILE A 35 -12.13 10.71 0.39
C ILE A 35 -11.11 11.08 -0.69
N ILE A 36 -10.60 12.32 -0.67
CA ILE A 36 -9.55 12.78 -1.59
C ILE A 36 -8.29 11.94 -1.43
N ASN A 37 -7.81 11.73 -0.20
CA ASN A 37 -6.60 10.94 0.05
C ASN A 37 -6.75 9.47 -0.40
N GLN A 38 -7.95 8.89 -0.27
CA GLN A 38 -8.23 7.55 -0.79
C GLN A 38 -8.23 7.52 -2.33
N TYR A 39 -8.75 8.56 -2.98
CA TYR A 39 -8.75 8.68 -4.44
C TYR A 39 -7.33 8.75 -4.99
N ASP A 40 -6.46 9.55 -4.36
CA ASP A 40 -5.06 9.67 -4.75
C ASP A 40 -4.32 8.34 -4.60
N PHE A 41 -4.55 7.63 -3.49
CA PHE A 41 -3.99 6.29 -3.29
C PHE A 41 -4.43 5.29 -4.37
N LEU A 42 -5.71 5.28 -4.75
CA LEU A 42 -6.21 4.39 -5.80
C LEU A 42 -5.59 4.71 -7.18
N LYS A 43 -5.34 6.00 -7.44
CA LYS A 43 -4.67 6.46 -8.66
C LYS A 43 -3.21 6.01 -8.70
N GLU A 44 -2.49 6.17 -7.60
CA GLU A 44 -1.10 5.69 -7.46
C GLU A 44 -1.01 4.17 -7.60
N LEU A 45 -1.90 3.43 -6.94
CA LEU A 45 -1.95 1.97 -7.05
C LEU A 45 -2.20 1.52 -8.49
N LYS A 46 -3.08 2.21 -9.22
CA LYS A 46 -3.35 1.91 -10.63
C LYS A 46 -2.11 2.12 -11.50
N LEU A 47 -1.36 3.20 -11.28
CA LEU A 47 -0.11 3.48 -11.97
C LEU A 47 0.96 2.43 -11.65
N CYS A 48 1.14 2.11 -10.37
CA CYS A 48 2.07 1.08 -9.90
C CYS A 48 1.76 -0.28 -10.54
N LEU A 49 0.50 -0.71 -10.54
CA LEU A 49 0.08 -1.96 -11.18
C LEU A 49 0.32 -1.95 -12.70
N HIS A 50 0.21 -0.80 -13.36
CA HIS A 50 0.50 -0.67 -14.77
C HIS A 50 1.99 -0.80 -15.07
N GLU A 51 2.86 -0.13 -14.31
CA GLU A 51 4.31 -0.28 -14.43
C GLU A 51 4.74 -1.74 -14.20
N LEU A 52 4.15 -2.39 -13.18
CA LEU A 52 4.39 -3.80 -12.90
C LEU A 52 4.01 -4.71 -14.06
N SER A 53 2.98 -4.35 -14.82
CA SER A 53 2.57 -5.12 -16.02
C SER A 53 3.58 -4.99 -17.16
N LEU A 54 4.15 -3.79 -17.35
CA LEU A 54 5.22 -3.57 -18.33
C LEU A 54 6.48 -4.36 -17.96
N VAL A 55 6.83 -4.40 -16.66
CA VAL A 55 7.94 -5.22 -16.19
C VAL A 55 7.68 -6.70 -16.46
N ASP A 56 6.48 -7.22 -16.22
CA ASP A 56 6.16 -8.63 -16.54
C ASP A 56 6.26 -8.93 -18.04
N ASP A 57 5.85 -7.99 -18.91
CA ASP A 57 5.97 -8.12 -20.37
C ASP A 57 7.45 -8.15 -20.83
N THR A 58 8.31 -7.31 -20.25
CA THR A 58 9.76 -7.36 -20.55
C THR A 58 10.40 -8.68 -20.07
N MET A 59 9.97 -9.20 -18.92
CA MET A 59 10.45 -10.49 -18.41
C MET A 59 9.99 -11.67 -19.28
N GLU A 60 8.79 -11.58 -19.85
CA GLU A 60 8.28 -12.55 -20.84
C GLU A 60 9.14 -12.55 -22.10
N ALA A 61 9.56 -11.38 -22.61
CA ALA A 61 10.47 -11.28 -23.75
C ALA A 61 11.85 -11.92 -23.46
N ILE A 62 12.30 -11.89 -22.19
CA ILE A 62 13.54 -12.57 -21.78
C ILE A 62 13.29 -14.09 -21.71
N GLY A 63 12.05 -14.58 -21.65
CA GLY A 63 11.67 -15.99 -21.61
C GLY A 63 11.20 -16.48 -20.23
N LEU A 64 10.84 -15.57 -19.33
CA LEU A 64 10.28 -15.92 -18.02
C LEU A 64 8.75 -16.01 -18.09
N PRO A 65 8.11 -16.96 -17.38
CA PRO A 65 6.67 -17.15 -17.47
C PRO A 65 5.89 -15.96 -16.89
N LYS A 66 4.84 -15.54 -17.60
CA LYS A 66 3.92 -14.46 -17.21
C LYS A 66 3.16 -14.82 -15.93
N LYS A 67 3.57 -14.24 -14.80
CA LYS A 67 2.97 -14.51 -13.48
C LYS A 67 2.14 -13.35 -12.94
N TYR A 68 2.14 -12.19 -13.61
CA TYR A 68 1.40 -11.02 -13.19
C TYR A 68 -0.12 -11.26 -13.13
N GLN A 69 -0.70 -12.01 -14.06
CA GLN A 69 -2.14 -12.34 -14.01
C GLN A 69 -2.52 -13.08 -12.72
N ARG A 70 -1.64 -13.95 -12.22
CA ARG A 70 -1.85 -14.65 -10.96
C ARG A 70 -1.77 -13.67 -9.80
N LEU A 71 -0.77 -12.79 -9.77
CA LEU A 71 -0.65 -11.73 -8.76
C LEU A 71 -1.90 -10.84 -8.73
N ARG A 72 -2.39 -10.38 -9.89
CA ARG A 72 -3.59 -9.55 -9.98
C ARG A 72 -4.81 -10.25 -9.38
N LYS A 73 -5.00 -11.54 -9.66
CA LYS A 73 -6.07 -12.35 -9.04
C LYS A 73 -5.90 -12.47 -7.52
N TRP A 74 -4.67 -12.61 -7.03
CA TRP A 74 -4.36 -12.64 -5.60
C TRP A 74 -4.68 -11.31 -4.92
N ILE A 75 -4.24 -10.18 -5.49
CA ILE A 75 -4.54 -8.84 -4.97
C ILE A 75 -6.06 -8.64 -4.88
N ILE A 76 -6.80 -8.95 -5.95
CA ILE A 76 -8.27 -8.84 -5.96
C ILE A 76 -8.90 -9.70 -4.86
N ARG A 77 -8.44 -10.95 -4.67
CA ARG A 77 -8.96 -11.84 -3.63
C ARG A 77 -8.69 -11.31 -2.22
N ILE A 78 -7.49 -10.78 -1.99
CA ILE A 78 -7.11 -10.16 -0.71
C ILE A 78 -7.95 -8.92 -0.46
N THR A 79 -8.15 -8.06 -1.47
CA THR A 79 -8.99 -6.86 -1.36
C THR A 79 -10.43 -7.23 -1.00
N ILE A 80 -11.04 -8.20 -1.67
CA ILE A 80 -12.41 -8.65 -1.38
C ILE A 80 -12.50 -9.22 0.04
N GLY A 81 -11.59 -10.12 0.41
CA GLY A 81 -11.57 -10.72 1.75
C GLY A 81 -11.39 -9.66 2.85
N TYR A 82 -10.55 -8.67 2.60
CA TYR A 82 -10.32 -7.57 3.52
C TYR A 82 -11.57 -6.70 3.69
N ILE A 83 -12.27 -6.36 2.60
CA ILE A 83 -13.55 -5.61 2.65
C ILE A 83 -14.57 -6.35 3.52
N VAL A 84 -14.75 -7.66 3.33
CA VAL A 84 -15.67 -8.48 4.14
C VAL A 84 -15.27 -8.47 5.62
N TYR A 85 -13.98 -8.66 5.91
CA TYR A 85 -13.46 -8.61 7.28
C TYR A 85 -13.73 -7.26 7.96
N MET A 86 -13.62 -6.16 7.21
CA MET A 86 -13.91 -4.83 7.75
C MET A 86 -15.37 -4.68 8.15
N PHE A 87 -16.29 -5.09 7.29
CA PHE A 87 -17.73 -5.05 7.59
C PHE A 87 -18.05 -5.92 8.80
N TYR A 88 -17.46 -7.10 8.89
CA TYR A 88 -17.61 -7.98 10.04
C TYR A 88 -17.12 -7.32 11.34
N ARG A 89 -15.91 -6.76 11.36
CA ARG A 89 -15.37 -6.06 12.54
C ARG A 89 -16.20 -4.85 12.93
N PHE A 90 -16.64 -4.08 11.94
CA PHE A 90 -17.49 -2.92 12.18
C PHE A 90 -18.82 -3.31 12.83
N ALA A 91 -19.49 -4.33 12.28
CA ALA A 91 -20.73 -4.86 12.84
C ALA A 91 -20.52 -5.39 14.26
N ALA A 92 -19.45 -6.15 14.50
CA ALA A 92 -19.10 -6.65 15.83
C ALA A 92 -18.91 -5.52 16.85
N HIS A 93 -18.20 -4.45 16.49
CA HIS A 93 -18.01 -3.29 17.37
C HIS A 93 -19.31 -2.53 17.65
N VAL A 94 -20.16 -2.34 16.64
CA VAL A 94 -21.47 -1.68 16.82
C VAL A 94 -22.36 -2.51 17.75
N LEU A 95 -22.39 -3.83 17.58
CA LEU A 95 -23.15 -4.75 18.46
C LEU A 95 -22.60 -4.76 19.89
N GLN A 96 -21.27 -4.83 20.03
CA GLN A 96 -20.61 -4.77 21.33
C GLN A 96 -20.95 -3.47 22.06
N PHE A 97 -20.86 -2.33 21.38
CA PHE A 97 -21.19 -1.04 21.97
C PHE A 97 -22.65 -0.95 22.41
N LYS A 98 -23.60 -1.46 21.58
CA LYS A 98 -25.01 -1.57 21.94
C LYS A 98 -25.20 -2.40 23.22
N PHE A 99 -24.50 -3.52 23.34
CA PHE A 99 -24.61 -4.42 24.49
C PHE A 99 -24.08 -3.78 25.78
N PHE A 100 -22.90 -3.15 25.75
CA PHE A 100 -22.29 -2.56 26.95
C PHE A 100 -22.95 -1.27 27.42
N TYR A 101 -23.35 -0.40 26.48
CA TYR A 101 -23.84 0.94 26.83
C TYR A 101 -25.36 1.06 26.79
N GLN A 102 -26.09 0.02 26.35
CA GLN A 102 -27.55 0.03 26.16
C GLN A 102 -28.07 1.26 25.40
N THR A 103 -27.22 1.86 24.57
CA THR A 103 -27.53 3.09 23.83
C THR A 103 -28.29 2.73 22.55
N ASN A 104 -29.27 3.56 22.21
CA ASN A 104 -29.93 3.47 20.91
C ASN A 104 -28.93 3.80 19.81
N ILE A 105 -28.77 2.87 18.86
CA ILE A 105 -27.91 3.05 17.70
C ILE A 105 -28.59 4.06 16.77
N ASN A 106 -28.14 5.31 16.81
CA ASN A 106 -28.55 6.33 15.85
C ASN A 106 -27.60 6.38 14.65
N PHE A 107 -28.08 6.93 13.53
CA PHE A 107 -27.28 7.12 12.32
C PHE A 107 -26.00 7.93 12.57
N ASP A 108 -26.08 8.99 13.38
CA ASP A 108 -24.92 9.81 13.76
C ASP A 108 -23.84 9.02 14.48
N PHE A 109 -24.24 8.06 15.31
CA PHE A 109 -23.34 7.17 16.03
C PHE A 109 -22.63 6.22 15.07
N ILE A 110 -23.37 5.62 14.13
CA ILE A 110 -22.81 4.77 13.06
C ILE A 110 -21.77 5.56 12.25
N CYS A 111 -22.09 6.79 11.83
CA CYS A 111 -21.16 7.65 11.09
C CYS A 111 -19.92 8.02 11.90
N LEU A 112 -20.07 8.26 13.19
CA LEU A 112 -18.95 8.57 14.09
C LEU A 112 -18.03 7.36 14.26
N MET A 113 -18.59 6.19 14.52
CA MET A 113 -17.83 4.94 14.63
C MET A 113 -17.11 4.63 13.31
N PHE A 114 -17.81 4.73 12.18
CA PHE A 114 -17.19 4.50 10.87
C PHE A 114 -16.00 5.45 10.65
N SER A 115 -16.16 6.73 11.00
CA SER A 115 -15.08 7.72 10.90
C SER A 115 -13.90 7.40 11.83
N LEU A 116 -14.11 6.78 12.98
CA LEU A 116 -13.01 6.40 13.88
C LEU A 116 -12.20 5.22 13.35
N TYR A 117 -12.86 4.19 12.80
CA TYR A 117 -12.18 2.96 12.37
C TYR A 117 -11.64 3.02 10.93
N TYR A 118 -12.25 3.83 10.07
CA TYR A 118 -11.86 4.02 8.68
C TYR A 118 -10.35 4.22 8.41
N PRO A 119 -9.60 5.08 9.14
CA PRO A 119 -8.19 5.28 8.86
C PRO A 119 -7.34 4.04 9.16
N SER A 120 -7.65 3.31 10.23
CA SER A 120 -6.94 2.07 10.59
C SER A 120 -7.12 1.02 9.49
N PHE A 121 -8.35 0.94 8.99
CA PHE A 121 -8.73 0.10 7.88
C PHE A 121 -8.00 0.43 6.57
N VAL A 122 -7.96 1.71 6.18
CA VAL A 122 -7.21 2.15 5.01
C VAL A 122 -5.72 1.86 5.18
N HIS A 123 -5.14 2.16 6.34
CA HIS A 123 -3.73 1.93 6.60
C HIS A 123 -3.36 0.45 6.45
N ILE A 124 -4.11 -0.46 7.07
CA ILE A 124 -3.87 -1.90 6.96
C ILE A 124 -4.05 -2.37 5.52
N ALA A 125 -5.09 -1.92 4.81
CA ALA A 125 -5.27 -2.26 3.39
C ALA A 125 -4.06 -1.82 2.55
N CYS A 126 -3.56 -0.60 2.78
CA CYS A 126 -2.38 -0.07 2.11
C CYS A 126 -1.15 -0.92 2.42
N THR A 127 -0.90 -1.24 3.69
CA THR A 127 0.23 -2.08 4.11
C THR A 127 0.18 -3.46 3.46
N VAL A 128 -0.99 -4.09 3.41
CA VAL A 128 -1.16 -5.41 2.80
C VAL A 128 -0.89 -5.34 1.29
N ILE A 129 -1.45 -4.36 0.59
CA ILE A 129 -1.23 -4.18 -0.86
C ILE A 129 0.26 -3.93 -1.14
N TRP A 130 0.89 -2.99 -0.44
CA TRP A 130 2.32 -2.71 -0.58
C TRP A 130 3.19 -3.93 -0.27
N GLY A 131 2.88 -4.68 0.79
CA GLY A 131 3.57 -5.92 1.12
C GLY A 131 3.47 -6.95 0.02
N THR A 132 2.29 -7.11 -0.60
CA THR A 132 2.15 -8.04 -1.74
C THR A 132 2.91 -7.60 -2.98
N ILE A 133 2.93 -6.30 -3.29
CA ILE A 133 3.68 -5.75 -4.42
C ILE A 133 5.18 -5.91 -4.19
N LEU A 134 5.69 -5.52 -3.03
CA LEU A 134 7.10 -5.67 -2.66
C LEU A 134 7.53 -7.14 -2.69
N GLY A 135 6.73 -8.06 -2.16
CA GLY A 135 6.99 -9.49 -2.22
C GLY A 135 7.08 -10.01 -3.66
N TYR A 136 6.21 -9.54 -4.55
CA TYR A 136 6.28 -9.89 -5.97
C TYR A 136 7.52 -9.34 -6.67
N VAL A 137 7.84 -8.07 -6.44
CA VAL A 137 9.02 -7.41 -7.02
C VAL A 137 10.29 -8.13 -6.55
N SER A 138 10.40 -8.43 -5.25
CA SER A 138 11.52 -9.21 -4.69
C SER A 138 11.65 -10.59 -5.33
N PHE A 139 10.53 -11.31 -5.48
CA PHE A 139 10.52 -12.62 -6.17
C PHE A 139 11.00 -12.51 -7.63
N LYS A 140 10.60 -11.46 -8.34
CA LYS A 140 11.02 -11.23 -9.73
C LYS A 140 12.51 -10.88 -9.83
N PHE A 141 13.03 -10.04 -8.94
CA PHE A 141 14.46 -9.75 -8.86
C PHE A 141 15.29 -11.01 -8.60
N TYR A 142 14.82 -11.85 -7.67
CA TYR A 142 15.46 -13.14 -7.41
C TYR A 142 15.52 -14.01 -8.68
N GLN A 143 14.41 -14.10 -9.42
CA GLN A 143 14.34 -14.87 -10.66
C GLN A 143 15.25 -14.33 -11.77
N VAL A 144 15.36 -13.01 -11.91
CA VAL A 144 16.28 -12.38 -12.86
C VAL A 144 17.73 -12.66 -12.49
N ASN A 145 18.07 -12.54 -11.20
CA ASN A 145 19.41 -12.77 -10.70
C ASN A 145 19.87 -14.22 -10.91
N ASP A 146 19.00 -15.19 -10.63
CA ASP A 146 19.25 -16.61 -10.86
C ASP A 146 19.56 -16.90 -12.35
N ARG A 147 18.75 -16.32 -13.24
CA ARG A 147 18.93 -16.49 -14.69
C ARG A 147 20.20 -15.81 -15.22
N LEU A 148 20.54 -14.63 -14.70
CA LEU A 148 21.81 -13.95 -15.01
C LEU A 148 22.99 -14.79 -14.56
N HIS A 149 22.90 -15.45 -13.39
CA HIS A 149 23.95 -16.32 -12.89
C HIS A 149 24.15 -17.54 -13.79
N GLY A 150 23.07 -18.21 -14.20
CA GLY A 150 23.13 -19.32 -15.17
C GLY A 150 23.78 -18.92 -16.50
N LEU A 151 23.34 -17.79 -17.10
CA LEU A 151 23.94 -17.28 -18.34
C LEU A 151 25.43 -16.95 -18.20
N TYR A 152 25.84 -16.39 -17.05
CA TYR A 152 27.24 -16.08 -16.78
C TYR A 152 28.09 -17.35 -16.68
N SER A 153 27.58 -18.39 -16.00
CA SER A 153 28.23 -19.68 -15.89
C SER A 153 28.39 -20.37 -17.25
N ASP A 154 27.32 -20.42 -18.06
CA ASP A 154 27.33 -21.02 -19.40
C ASP A 154 28.32 -20.32 -20.35
N LEU A 155 28.43 -18.98 -20.27
CA LEU A 155 29.39 -18.19 -21.05
C LEU A 155 30.84 -18.43 -20.62
N PHE A 156 31.07 -18.72 -19.33
CA PHE A 156 32.41 -18.97 -18.80
C PHE A 156 32.86 -20.41 -19.04
N GLU A 157 31.95 -21.37 -18.92
CA GLU A 157 32.19 -22.80 -19.14
C GLU A 157 32.44 -23.10 -20.63
N ASN A 158 31.68 -22.50 -21.56
CA ASN A 158 31.96 -22.60 -23.00
C ASN A 158 33.28 -21.93 -23.45
N ASN A 159 33.85 -21.03 -22.64
CA ASN A 159 35.15 -20.41 -22.91
C ASN A 159 36.33 -21.15 -22.26
N ALA A 160 36.07 -22.17 -21.43
CA ALA A 160 37.13 -22.92 -20.75
C ALA A 160 37.95 -23.78 -21.71
N ASP A 161 37.35 -24.28 -22.79
CA ASP A 161 38.03 -25.11 -23.79
C ASP A 161 38.98 -24.31 -24.71
N TYR A 162 38.72 -23.01 -24.94
CA TYR A 162 39.51 -22.21 -25.88
C TYR A 162 40.64 -21.38 -25.21
N ARG A 163 40.67 -21.28 -23.88
CA ARG A 163 41.39 -20.20 -23.18
C ARG A 163 42.35 -20.67 -22.09
N ARG A 164 42.80 -21.93 -22.15
CA ARG A 164 43.60 -22.53 -21.09
C ARG A 164 45.02 -21.96 -20.93
N GLN A 165 45.46 -20.98 -21.73
CA GLN A 165 46.89 -20.65 -21.75
C GLN A 165 47.34 -19.19 -21.58
N ASN A 166 46.53 -18.12 -21.75
CA ASN A 166 47.13 -16.77 -21.77
C ASN A 166 46.32 -15.57 -21.21
N ARG A 167 45.23 -15.77 -20.45
CA ARG A 167 44.35 -14.64 -20.05
C ARG A 167 43.99 -14.52 -18.56
N SER A 168 44.52 -15.37 -17.69
CA SER A 168 44.18 -15.40 -16.26
C SER A 168 44.53 -14.11 -15.51
N ASN A 169 45.64 -13.46 -15.85
CA ASN A 169 46.10 -12.27 -15.13
C ASN A 169 45.27 -11.00 -15.43
N LEU A 170 44.73 -10.87 -16.65
CA LEU A 170 43.97 -9.67 -17.06
C LEU A 170 42.49 -9.74 -16.66
N VAL A 171 41.99 -10.94 -16.36
CA VAL A 171 40.59 -11.16 -15.92
C VAL A 171 40.46 -11.00 -14.41
N CYS A 172 41.46 -11.42 -13.62
CA CYS A 172 41.46 -11.21 -12.16
C CYS A 172 41.29 -9.72 -11.81
N GLN A 173 41.95 -8.83 -12.54
CA GLN A 173 41.89 -7.38 -12.31
C GLN A 173 40.49 -6.78 -12.59
N ARG A 174 39.71 -7.37 -13.52
CA ARG A 174 38.33 -6.93 -13.79
C ARG A 174 37.31 -7.52 -12.81
N ILE A 175 37.61 -8.67 -12.20
CA ILE A 175 36.73 -9.30 -11.21
C ILE A 175 36.76 -8.50 -9.91
N THR A 176 37.92 -8.02 -9.47
CA THR A 176 38.04 -7.17 -8.28
C THR A 176 37.28 -5.86 -8.46
N GLU A 177 37.35 -5.24 -9.65
CA GLU A 177 36.63 -4.00 -9.95
C GLU A 177 35.10 -4.17 -10.05
N ALA A 178 34.62 -5.38 -10.39
CA ALA A 178 33.19 -5.69 -10.42
C ALA A 178 32.63 -6.07 -9.04
N GLU A 179 33.47 -6.61 -8.15
CA GLU A 179 33.12 -6.97 -6.78
C GLU A 179 32.90 -5.72 -5.92
N ASP A 180 33.75 -4.70 -6.08
CA ASP A 180 33.55 -3.38 -5.48
C ASP A 180 32.24 -2.72 -5.96
N ARG A 181 31.92 -2.81 -7.25
CA ARG A 181 30.65 -2.29 -7.78
C ARG A 181 29.43 -3.04 -7.26
N LYS A 182 29.52 -4.35 -7.02
CA LYS A 182 28.44 -5.15 -6.41
C LYS A 182 28.22 -4.77 -4.95
N GLN A 183 29.27 -4.48 -4.19
CA GLN A 183 29.14 -3.94 -2.83
C GLN A 183 28.46 -2.57 -2.83
N TYR A 184 28.81 -1.67 -3.77
CA TYR A 184 28.14 -0.37 -3.88
C TYR A 184 26.65 -0.49 -4.24
N ILE A 185 26.27 -1.46 -5.08
CA ILE A 185 24.86 -1.71 -5.41
C ILE A 185 24.09 -2.24 -4.20
N TRP A 186 24.70 -3.09 -3.36
CA TRP A 186 24.08 -3.59 -2.12
C TRP A 186 23.95 -2.52 -1.03
N ILE A 187 24.81 -1.50 -1.03
CA ILE A 187 24.75 -0.38 -0.06
C ILE A 187 23.71 0.68 -0.48
N ILE A 188 23.41 0.79 -1.78
CA ILE A 188 22.46 1.78 -2.33
C ILE A 188 21.01 1.23 -2.43
N MET A 189 20.83 -0.09 -2.42
CA MET A 189 19.51 -0.76 -2.42
C MET A 189 18.89 -0.84 -1.03
#